data_AF-A0A7X1NZ93-F1
#
_entry.id   AF-A0A7X1NZ93-F1
#
_cell.length_a   1.000
_cell.length_b   1.000
_cell.length_c   1.000
_cell.angle_alpha   90.00
_cell.angle_beta   90.00
_cell.angle_gamma   90.00
#
_symmetry.space_group_name_H-M   'P 1'
#
loop_
_entity.id
_entity.type
_entity.pdbx_description
1 polymer ?
#
loop_
_entity_poly.entity_id
_entity_poly.type
_entity_poly.pdbx_seq_one_letter_code
_entity_poly.pdbx_strand_id
1 'polypeptide(L)'
;MTVWLDQVAEHAQVFGRWQRGRLTTRLVFTEPNLSFEALSGHAAGAPVTLRLSLAAEFLPPFKAEPSSTGLEDDPWEVWLDFGVDAAQLRALADELRQQLTRFPSRRERTSQD
;
A
#
# COMPACT_ATOMS: atom_id res chain seq x y z
N MET A 1 -1.46 0.51 9.29
CA MET A 1 -1.73 0.89 7.88
C MET A 1 -1.93 2.40 7.72
N THR A 2 -2.94 3.00 8.35
CA THR A 2 -3.23 4.45 8.25
C THR A 2 -2.03 5.34 8.60
N VAL A 3 -1.33 5.03 9.71
CA VAL A 3 -0.09 5.72 10.11
C VAL A 3 1.02 5.57 9.07
N TRP A 4 1.15 4.39 8.46
CA TRP A 4 2.16 4.15 7.43
C TRP A 4 1.86 4.95 6.16
N LEU A 5 0.59 5.05 5.74
CA LEU A 5 0.18 5.89 4.61
C LEU A 5 0.48 7.37 4.86
N ASP A 6 0.22 7.89 6.07
CA ASP A 6 0.58 9.28 6.43
C ASP A 6 2.09 9.51 6.32
N GLN A 7 2.90 8.57 6.82
CA GLN A 7 4.36 8.65 6.76
C GLN A 7 4.87 8.67 5.31
N VAL A 8 4.33 7.81 4.44
CA VAL A 8 4.67 7.83 3.01
C VAL A 8 4.24 9.17 2.38
N ALA A 9 3.06 9.68 2.72
CA ALA A 9 2.57 10.96 2.20
C ALA A 9 3.48 12.15 2.62
N GLU A 10 3.95 12.16 3.86
CA GLU A 10 4.91 13.16 4.36
C GLU A 10 6.22 13.14 3.56
N HIS A 11 6.65 11.96 3.12
CA HIS A 11 7.92 11.76 2.41
C HIS A 11 7.75 11.65 0.89
N ALA A 12 6.56 11.87 0.33
CA ALA A 12 6.29 11.65 -1.10
C ALA A 12 7.22 12.46 -2.02
N GLN A 13 7.62 13.67 -1.59
CA GLN A 13 8.57 14.48 -2.35
C GLN A 13 9.98 13.87 -2.38
N VAL A 14 10.38 13.16 -1.31
CA VAL A 14 11.64 12.40 -1.27
C VAL A 14 11.58 11.26 -2.28
N PHE A 15 10.49 10.49 -2.29
CA PHE A 15 10.26 9.43 -3.28
C PHE A 15 10.33 9.94 -4.72
N GLY A 16 9.65 11.06 -5.02
CA GLY A 16 9.62 11.62 -6.38
C GLY A 16 10.95 12.26 -6.84
N ARG A 17 11.83 12.63 -5.91
CA ARG A 17 13.15 13.20 -6.20
C ARG A 17 14.28 12.19 -6.07
N TRP A 18 13.99 10.96 -5.68
CA TRP A 18 15.00 9.95 -5.45
C TRP A 18 15.57 9.45 -6.78
N GLN A 19 16.85 9.71 -7.03
CA GLN A 19 17.52 9.38 -8.30
C GLN A 19 18.48 8.19 -8.22
N ARG A 20 18.71 7.62 -7.03
CA ARG A 20 19.76 6.61 -6.79
C ARG A 20 19.20 5.26 -6.34
N GLY A 21 19.13 4.31 -7.25
CA GLY A 21 18.58 2.99 -6.94
C GLY A 21 17.10 3.05 -6.57
N ARG A 22 16.56 1.94 -6.05
CA ARG A 22 15.15 1.84 -5.66
C ARG A 22 14.97 2.22 -4.19
N LEU A 23 14.29 3.33 -3.92
CA LEU A 23 13.80 3.62 -2.56
C LEU A 23 12.49 2.87 -2.34
N THR A 24 12.40 2.11 -1.26
CA THR A 24 11.21 1.34 -0.89
C THR A 24 10.96 1.36 0.60
N THR A 25 9.68 1.40 0.98
CA THR A 25 9.20 1.04 2.32
C THR A 25 8.01 0.11 2.16
N ARG A 26 7.84 -0.84 3.08
CA ARG A 26 6.80 -1.87 2.97
C ARG A 26 6.09 -2.13 4.28
N LEU A 27 4.82 -2.52 4.17
CA LEU A 27 3.97 -3.02 5.25
C LEU A 27 3.45 -4.39 4.82
N VAL A 28 3.68 -5.42 5.64
CA VAL A 28 3.30 -6.81 5.33
C VAL A 28 2.32 -7.31 6.39
N PHE A 29 1.26 -7.99 5.93
CA PHE A 29 0.30 -8.70 6.75
C PHE A 29 0.45 -10.19 6.48
N THR A 30 0.73 -10.97 7.53
CA THR A 30 0.93 -12.43 7.45
C THR A 30 -0.31 -13.16 6.94
N GLU A 31 -1.51 -12.70 7.30
CA GLU A 31 -2.77 -13.24 6.77
C GLU A 31 -3.66 -12.04 6.45
N PRO A 32 -4.09 -11.87 5.18
CA PRO A 32 -4.11 -12.84 4.06
C PRO A 32 -2.89 -12.75 3.09
N ASN A 33 -1.63 -12.83 3.57
CA ASN A 33 -0.43 -12.68 2.73
C ASN A 33 -0.49 -11.45 1.82
N LEU A 34 -0.80 -10.31 2.43
CA LEU A 34 -1.00 -9.01 1.77
C LEU A 34 0.19 -8.12 2.06
N SER A 35 0.80 -7.52 1.04
CA SER A 35 1.84 -6.53 1.22
C SER A 35 1.53 -5.23 0.49
N PHE A 36 1.93 -4.12 1.11
CA PHE A 36 1.90 -2.79 0.52
C PHE A 36 3.33 -2.28 0.46
N GLU A 37 3.77 -1.81 -0.69
CA GLU A 37 5.06 -1.14 -0.86
C GLU A 37 4.86 0.26 -1.43
N ALA A 38 5.63 1.22 -0.94
CA ALA A 38 5.76 2.52 -1.58
C ALA A 38 7.14 2.59 -2.24
N LEU A 39 7.17 2.84 -3.55
CA LEU A 39 8.37 2.86 -4.38
C LEU A 39 8.59 4.24 -4.98
N SER A 40 9.85 4.61 -5.20
CA SER A 40 10.21 5.89 -5.83
C SER A 40 9.81 5.96 -7.29
N GLY A 41 9.02 6.98 -7.64
CA GLY A 41 8.54 7.23 -9.00
C GLY A 41 7.48 6.23 -9.46
N HIS A 42 6.80 6.55 -10.55
CA HIS A 42 5.85 5.69 -11.26
C HIS A 42 5.94 5.96 -12.77
N ALA A 43 5.64 4.95 -13.60
CA ALA A 43 5.73 5.09 -15.07
C ALA A 43 4.85 6.22 -15.64
N ALA A 44 3.73 6.51 -14.99
CA ALA A 44 2.83 7.62 -15.34
C ALA A 44 3.28 9.01 -14.80
N GLY A 45 4.48 9.13 -14.22
CA GLY A 45 5.04 10.39 -13.71
C GLY A 45 4.63 10.76 -12.29
N ALA A 46 3.92 9.89 -11.57
CA ALA A 46 3.59 10.11 -10.16
C ALA A 46 4.85 10.00 -9.28
N PRO A 47 4.94 10.74 -8.16
CA PRO A 47 6.12 10.74 -7.29
C PRO A 47 6.30 9.41 -6.54
N VAL A 48 5.21 8.66 -6.30
CA VAL A 48 5.21 7.39 -5.59
C VAL A 48 4.45 6.36 -6.41
N THR A 49 4.99 5.13 -6.50
CA THR A 49 4.19 3.94 -6.84
C THR A 49 3.76 3.27 -5.54
N LEU A 50 2.46 3.14 -5.32
CA LEU A 50 1.92 2.27 -4.30
C LEU A 50 1.67 0.89 -4.93
N ARG A 51 2.49 -0.09 -4.55
CA ARG A 51 2.36 -1.49 -4.96
C ARG A 51 1.56 -2.26 -3.92
N LEU A 52 0.54 -2.97 -4.37
CA LEU A 52 -0.19 -3.95 -3.57
C LEU A 52 0.18 -5.34 -4.08
N SER A 53 0.74 -6.21 -3.25
CA SER A 53 0.98 -7.61 -3.61
C SER A 53 0.12 -8.55 -2.77
N LEU A 54 -0.40 -9.60 -3.41
CA LEU A 54 -1.11 -10.71 -2.78
C LEU A 54 -0.52 -12.03 -3.29
N ALA A 55 -0.51 -13.06 -2.44
CA ALA A 55 -0.24 -14.40 -2.95
C ALA A 55 -1.31 -14.83 -3.96
N ALA A 56 -0.90 -15.47 -5.05
CA ALA A 56 -1.74 -15.77 -6.20
C ALA A 56 -2.95 -16.66 -5.85
N GLU A 57 -2.83 -17.48 -4.81
CA GLU A 57 -3.90 -18.33 -4.27
C GLU A 57 -5.03 -17.56 -3.58
N PHE A 58 -4.78 -16.32 -3.11
CA PHE A 58 -5.78 -15.45 -2.49
C PHE A 58 -6.37 -14.43 -3.46
N LEU A 59 -6.11 -14.59 -4.77
CA LEU A 59 -6.69 -13.69 -5.76
C LEU A 59 -8.20 -13.84 -5.84
N PRO A 60 -8.92 -12.72 -6.01
CA PRO A 60 -10.34 -12.79 -6.29
C PRO A 60 -10.60 -13.48 -7.65
N PRO A 61 -11.78 -14.08 -7.84
CA PRO A 61 -12.13 -14.79 -9.07
C PRO A 61 -12.09 -13.90 -10.33
N PHE A 62 -12.11 -12.58 -10.17
CA PHE A 62 -12.06 -11.57 -11.23
C PHE A 62 -10.65 -11.02 -11.52
N LYS A 63 -9.58 -11.74 -11.15
CA LYS A 63 -8.18 -11.32 -11.32
C LYS A 63 -7.74 -10.90 -12.73
N ALA A 64 -8.51 -11.22 -13.77
CA ALA A 64 -8.22 -10.86 -15.16
C ALA A 64 -8.79 -9.49 -15.59
N GLU A 65 -9.60 -8.85 -14.75
CA GLU A 65 -10.23 -7.56 -15.05
C GLU A 65 -9.28 -6.34 -14.94
N PRO A 66 -8.32 -6.29 -14.00
CA PRO A 66 -7.36 -5.19 -13.95
C PRO A 66 -6.32 -5.32 -15.07
N SER A 67 -6.25 -4.34 -15.96
CA SER A 67 -5.32 -4.30 -17.11
C SER A 67 -3.84 -4.13 -16.74
N SER A 68 -3.51 -4.01 -15.44
CA SER A 68 -2.16 -3.70 -14.93
C SER A 68 -1.55 -4.81 -14.07
N THR A 69 -2.10 -6.03 -14.08
CA THR A 69 -1.46 -7.14 -13.37
C THR A 69 -0.17 -7.50 -14.11
N GLY A 70 0.98 -7.07 -13.57
CA GLY A 70 2.30 -7.50 -14.03
C GLY A 70 2.54 -8.95 -13.62
N LEU A 71 1.77 -9.89 -14.20
CA LEU A 71 1.80 -11.33 -13.89
C LEU A 71 3.07 -12.03 -14.38
N GLU A 72 4.04 -11.30 -14.93
CA GLU A 72 5.07 -11.91 -15.79
C GLU A 72 6.28 -12.47 -15.03
N ASP A 73 6.51 -12.14 -13.75
CA ASP A 73 7.80 -12.48 -13.09
C ASP A 73 7.70 -13.32 -11.80
N ASP A 74 6.52 -13.58 -11.21
CA ASP A 74 6.42 -14.50 -10.07
C ASP A 74 5.09 -15.28 -10.09
N PRO A 75 5.09 -16.62 -10.27
CA PRO A 75 3.85 -17.42 -10.30
C PRO A 75 3.14 -17.46 -8.94
N TRP A 76 3.79 -17.00 -7.87
CA TRP A 76 3.30 -17.08 -6.50
C TRP A 76 2.70 -15.77 -5.97
N GLU A 77 3.03 -14.63 -6.56
CA GLU A 77 2.57 -13.31 -6.13
C GLU A 77 2.06 -12.47 -7.30
N VAL A 78 0.94 -11.80 -7.10
CA VAL A 78 0.41 -10.83 -8.06
C VAL A 78 0.43 -9.47 -7.42
N TRP A 79 0.90 -8.48 -8.18
CA TRP A 79 0.92 -7.10 -7.73
C TRP A 79 0.15 -6.15 -8.64
N LEU A 80 -0.37 -5.10 -8.03
CA LEU A 80 -1.00 -3.95 -8.66
C LEU A 80 -0.22 -2.70 -8.30
N ASP A 81 0.21 -1.95 -9.31
CA ASP A 81 0.92 -0.69 -9.15
C ASP A 81 -0.01 0.50 -9.40
N PHE A 82 -0.05 1.41 -8.43
CA PHE A 82 -0.82 2.65 -8.53
C PHE A 82 0.12 3.85 -8.41
N GLY A 83 0.11 4.73 -9.41
CA GLY A 83 0.76 6.03 -9.32
C GLY A 83 -0.03 6.95 -8.39
N VAL A 84 0.59 7.41 -7.30
CA VAL A 84 -0.08 8.25 -6.29
C VAL A 84 0.77 9.45 -5.87
N ASP A 85 0.08 10.52 -5.46
CA ASP A 85 0.67 11.69 -4.81
C ASP A 85 0.39 11.75 -3.29
N ALA A 86 0.95 12.76 -2.62
CA ALA A 86 0.79 12.95 -1.18
C ALA A 86 -0.66 13.20 -0.75
N ALA A 87 -1.46 13.89 -1.58
CA ALA A 87 -2.84 14.21 -1.26
C ALA A 87 -3.72 12.96 -1.36
N GLN A 88 -3.52 12.15 -2.39
CA GLN A 88 -4.19 10.87 -2.58
C GLN A 88 -3.86 9.90 -1.45
N LEU A 89 -2.58 9.81 -1.02
CA LEU A 89 -2.19 8.96 0.11
C LEU A 89 -2.86 9.37 1.43
N ARG A 90 -2.98 10.68 1.70
CA ARG A 90 -3.70 11.20 2.88
C ARG A 90 -5.19 10.89 2.81
N ALA A 91 -5.81 11.11 1.64
CA ALA A 91 -7.22 10.80 1.42
C ALA A 91 -7.52 9.30 1.64
N LEU A 92 -6.66 8.41 1.13
CA LEU A 92 -6.76 6.96 1.37
C LEU A 92 -6.61 6.62 2.85
N ALA A 93 -5.68 7.26 3.56
CA ALA A 93 -5.52 7.06 5.00
C ALA A 93 -6.76 7.48 5.77
N ASP A 94 -7.37 8.63 5.42
CA ASP A 94 -8.59 9.13 6.05
C ASP A 94 -9.81 8.25 5.75
N GLU A 95 -10.00 7.83 4.50
CA GLU A 95 -11.07 6.90 4.12
C GLU A 95 -10.94 5.58 4.89
N LEU A 96 -9.73 5.03 4.95
CA LEU A 96 -9.47 3.80 5.70
C LEU A 96 -9.74 3.99 7.20
N ARG A 97 -9.34 5.11 7.81
CA ARG A 97 -9.69 5.42 9.21
C ARG A 97 -11.20 5.38 9.40
N GLN A 98 -11.96 6.05 8.52
CA GLN A 98 -13.42 6.08 8.59
C GLN A 98 -14.03 4.68 8.45
N GLN A 99 -13.56 3.87 7.51
CA GLN A 99 -14.04 2.49 7.35
C GLN A 99 -13.74 1.65 8.60
N LEU A 100 -12.56 1.81 9.20
CA LEU A 100 -12.17 1.08 10.40
C LEU A 100 -12.98 1.48 11.65
N THR A 101 -13.53 2.70 11.73
CA THR A 101 -14.39 3.11 12.86
C THR A 101 -15.64 2.25 13.02
N ARG A 102 -16.06 1.55 11.96
CA ARG A 102 -17.23 0.65 11.97
C ARG A 102 -16.96 -0.67 12.71
N PHE A 103 -15.70 -1.01 12.95
CA PHE A 103 -15.33 -2.25 13.62
C PHE A 103 -15.00 -2.00 15.10
N PRO A 104 -15.39 -2.92 16.00
CA PRO A 104 -15.09 -2.78 17.42
C PRO A 104 -13.58 -2.81 17.65
N SER A 105 -13.05 -1.76 18.28
CA SER A 105 -11.65 -1.71 18.70
C SER A 105 -11.49 -2.33 20.09
N ARG A 106 -10.40 -3.09 20.27
CA ARG A 106 -10.02 -3.56 21.60
C ARG A 106 -9.58 -2.33 22.40
N ARG A 107 -10.36 -1.93 23.42
CA ARG A 107 -9.88 -0.95 24.40
C ARG A 107 -8.61 -1.52 25.03
N GLU A 108 -7.52 -0.77 24.97
CA GLU A 108 -6.33 -1.10 25.76
C GLU A 108 -6.78 -1.22 27.22
N ARG A 109 -6.47 -2.36 27.84
CA ARG A 109 -6.54 -2.46 29.30
C ARG A 109 -5.49 -1.47 29.80
N THR A 110 -5.93 -0.29 30.20
CA THR A 110 -5.14 0.55 31.08
C THR A 110 -5.05 -0.24 32.37
N SER A 111 -3.89 -0.87 32.61
CA SER A 111 -3.53 -1.36 33.93
C SER A 111 -3.47 -0.14 34.84
N GLN A 112 -4.58 0.16 35.51
CA GLN A 112 -4.57 1.01 36.70
C GLN A 112 -4.19 0.10 37.86
N ASP A 113 -2.94 0.27 38.31
CA ASP A 113 -2.55 0.03 39.70
C ASP A 113 -3.32 0.97 40.64
#